data_AF-A0A972EG62-F1
#
_entry.id   AF-A0A972EG62-F1
#
_cell.length_a   1.000
_cell.length_b   1.000
_cell.length_c   1.000
_cell.angle_alpha   90.00
_cell.angle_beta   90.00
_cell.angle_gamma   90.00
#
_symmetry.space_group_name_H-M   'P 1'
#
loop_
_entity.id
_entity.type
_entity.pdbx_description
1 polymer ?
#
loop_
_entity_poly.entity_id
_entity_poly.type
_entity_poly.pdbx_seq_one_letter_code
_entity_poly.pdbx_strand_id
1 'polypeptide(L)'
;MNRKLGDLVDEEQMEGIIRAKGRTGQLLEILIGNKNSPRTLDFTDGELKTNKCDRYGKPLETMFITQINSIIDDLISKKDFYGTHLYEKISNLLYVPVCKEGDPWNWFFLPYIHVNLNDEKNYELKAQLEKDYYNICEQLKICIETSDDGYIHTSNGELIQIRSKDSKPYGPIFSNIYNRYISDKNHAFYFKKEFMKYIAQNR
;
A
#
# COMPACT_ATOMS: atom_id res chain seq x y z
N MET A 1 -16.87 5.13 -21.73
CA MET A 1 -17.61 4.58 -20.57
C MET A 1 -16.77 3.45 -20.01
N ASN A 2 -16.56 3.38 -18.69
CA ASN A 2 -15.81 2.26 -18.08
C ASN A 2 -16.64 0.97 -18.19
N ARG A 3 -15.98 -0.17 -18.42
CA ARG A 3 -16.65 -1.48 -18.52
C ARG A 3 -16.93 -2.01 -17.12
N LYS A 4 -18.13 -2.56 -16.91
CA LYS A 4 -18.50 -3.18 -15.63
C LYS A 4 -17.81 -4.53 -15.49
N LEU A 5 -17.60 -4.98 -14.26
CA LEU A 5 -17.03 -6.31 -14.02
C LEU A 5 -17.88 -7.41 -14.66
N GLY A 6 -19.21 -7.32 -14.61
CA GLY A 6 -20.09 -8.31 -15.24
C GLY A 6 -19.99 -8.41 -16.76
N ASP A 7 -19.37 -7.44 -17.43
CA ASP A 7 -19.11 -7.51 -18.87
C ASP A 7 -17.74 -8.15 -19.18
N LEU A 8 -16.94 -8.46 -18.16
CA LEU A 8 -15.54 -8.84 -18.26
C LEU A 8 -15.23 -10.20 -17.64
N VAL A 9 -16.02 -10.65 -16.66
CA VAL A 9 -15.70 -11.83 -15.84
C VAL A 9 -16.92 -12.72 -15.63
N ASP A 10 -16.67 -13.98 -15.31
CA ASP A 10 -17.71 -14.98 -14.99
C ASP A 10 -18.00 -15.09 -13.48
N GLU A 11 -18.94 -15.97 -13.12
CA GLU A 11 -19.35 -16.20 -11.72
C GLU A 11 -18.22 -16.75 -10.84
N GLU A 12 -17.37 -17.64 -11.38
CA GLU A 12 -16.24 -18.23 -10.65
C GLU A 12 -15.20 -17.15 -10.32
N GLN A 13 -14.91 -16.27 -11.28
CA GLN A 13 -14.01 -15.14 -11.09
C GLN A 13 -14.55 -14.13 -10.06
N MET A 14 -15.87 -13.96 -9.97
CA MET A 14 -16.54 -13.10 -8.99
C MET A 14 -16.64 -13.70 -7.59
N GLU A 15 -16.30 -14.98 -7.41
CA GLU A 15 -16.35 -15.63 -6.10
C GLU A 15 -15.48 -14.88 -5.08
N GLY A 16 -16.07 -14.62 -3.90
CA GLY A 16 -15.38 -13.97 -2.79
C GLY A 16 -15.06 -12.48 -2.97
N ILE A 17 -15.48 -11.83 -4.07
CA ILE A 17 -15.13 -10.43 -4.40
C ILE A 17 -15.48 -9.41 -3.30
N ILE A 18 -16.53 -9.68 -2.51
CA ILE A 18 -16.93 -8.86 -1.35
C ILE A 18 -16.15 -9.24 -0.09
N ARG A 19 -16.00 -10.55 0.19
CA ARG A 19 -15.44 -11.06 1.45
C ARG A 19 -13.92 -10.87 1.51
N ALA A 20 -13.24 -11.10 0.40
CA ALA A 20 -11.79 -11.01 0.30
C ALA A 20 -11.37 -9.65 -0.25
N LYS A 21 -10.90 -8.76 0.65
CA LYS A 21 -10.53 -7.37 0.31
C LYS A 21 -9.54 -7.27 -0.86
N GLY A 22 -8.62 -8.23 -0.99
CA GLY A 22 -7.62 -8.29 -2.06
C GLY A 22 -8.11 -8.90 -3.39
N ARG A 23 -9.30 -9.51 -3.43
CA ARG A 23 -9.78 -10.25 -4.61
C ARG A 23 -9.94 -9.38 -5.85
N THR A 24 -10.30 -8.11 -5.68
CA THR A 24 -10.42 -7.16 -6.80
C THR A 24 -9.07 -6.86 -7.47
N GLY A 25 -7.98 -6.85 -6.71
CA GLY A 25 -6.62 -6.69 -7.27
C GLY A 25 -6.22 -7.92 -8.09
N GLN A 26 -6.43 -9.11 -7.52
CA GLN A 26 -6.17 -10.38 -8.20
C GLN A 26 -7.01 -10.55 -9.48
N LEU A 27 -8.27 -10.11 -9.46
CA LEU A 27 -9.11 -10.11 -10.65
C LEU A 27 -8.53 -9.23 -11.76
N LEU A 28 -8.00 -8.06 -11.40
CA LEU A 28 -7.35 -7.18 -12.35
C LEU A 28 -6.08 -7.81 -12.94
N GLU A 29 -5.25 -8.46 -12.11
CA GLU A 29 -4.08 -9.21 -12.58
C GLU A 29 -4.47 -10.25 -13.64
N ILE A 30 -5.51 -11.05 -13.38
CA ILE A 30 -6.02 -12.04 -14.33
C ILE A 30 -6.48 -11.38 -15.63
N LEU A 31 -7.24 -10.28 -15.54
CA LEU A 31 -7.77 -9.56 -16.71
C LEU A 31 -6.67 -8.97 -17.61
N ILE A 32 -5.51 -8.62 -17.05
CA ILE A 32 -4.36 -8.13 -17.82
C ILE A 32 -3.38 -9.24 -18.23
N GLY A 33 -3.74 -10.51 -18.01
CA GLY A 33 -2.95 -11.67 -18.42
C GLY A 33 -1.84 -12.07 -17.43
N ASN A 34 -1.82 -11.48 -16.23
CA ASN A 34 -0.89 -11.87 -15.18
C ASN A 34 -1.41 -13.10 -14.41
N LYS A 35 -0.47 -13.93 -13.96
CA LYS A 35 -0.77 -15.01 -13.00
C LYS A 35 -0.56 -14.46 -11.59
N ASN A 36 -1.56 -14.66 -10.72
CA ASN A 36 -1.42 -14.41 -9.29
C ASN A 36 -0.16 -15.13 -8.78
N SER A 37 0.75 -14.38 -8.17
CA SER A 37 2.09 -14.87 -7.82
C SER A 37 2.47 -14.41 -6.42
N PRO A 38 3.22 -15.22 -5.65
CA PRO A 38 3.78 -14.77 -4.37
C PRO A 38 5.04 -13.93 -4.55
N ARG A 39 5.36 -13.49 -5.78
CA ARG A 39 6.52 -12.64 -6.07
C ARG A 39 6.43 -11.31 -5.31
N THR A 40 7.60 -10.71 -5.06
CA THR A 40 7.70 -9.39 -4.45
C THR A 40 6.92 -8.35 -5.24
N LEU A 41 7.04 -8.38 -6.57
CA LEU A 41 6.39 -7.44 -7.50
C LEU A 41 5.39 -8.17 -8.39
N ASP A 42 4.32 -7.46 -8.76
CA ASP A 42 3.29 -7.95 -9.67
C ASP A 42 3.77 -8.00 -11.13
N PHE A 43 4.71 -7.12 -11.48
CA PHE A 43 5.43 -7.09 -12.77
C PHE A 43 6.92 -7.38 -12.59
N THR A 44 7.69 -7.37 -13.68
CA THR A 44 9.15 -7.55 -13.65
C THR A 44 9.86 -6.47 -12.85
N ASP A 45 9.36 -5.25 -12.92
CA ASP A 45 10.00 -4.03 -12.44
C ASP A 45 8.99 -3.04 -11.84
N GLY A 46 7.80 -3.49 -11.48
CA GLY A 46 6.76 -2.63 -10.92
C GLY A 46 5.65 -3.37 -10.18
N GLU A 47 4.86 -2.60 -9.46
CA GLU A 47 3.77 -3.09 -8.61
C GLU A 47 2.41 -2.64 -9.17
N LEU A 48 1.39 -3.50 -9.07
CA LEU A 48 0.00 -3.16 -9.34
C LEU A 48 -0.69 -2.82 -8.01
N LYS A 49 -1.35 -1.66 -7.95
CA LYS A 49 -2.22 -1.35 -6.81
C LYS A 49 -3.60 -0.92 -7.26
N THR A 50 -4.59 -1.45 -6.54
CA THR A 50 -5.97 -0.99 -6.63
C THR A 50 -6.39 -0.33 -5.32
N ASN A 51 -7.28 0.66 -5.42
CA ASN A 51 -7.84 1.34 -4.25
C ASN A 51 -9.31 1.67 -4.51
N LYS A 52 -10.15 1.48 -3.49
CA LYS A 52 -11.56 1.86 -3.58
C LYS A 52 -11.70 3.38 -3.72
N CYS A 53 -12.38 3.80 -4.77
CA CYS A 53 -12.77 5.19 -5.01
C CYS A 53 -14.28 5.32 -5.22
N ASP A 54 -14.77 6.56 -5.26
CA ASP A 54 -16.10 6.86 -5.78
C ASP A 54 -16.12 6.78 -7.31
N ARG A 55 -17.30 6.97 -7.91
CA ARG A 55 -17.47 6.93 -9.37
C ARG A 55 -16.67 8.00 -10.15
N TYR A 56 -16.14 9.01 -9.47
CA TYR A 56 -15.33 10.08 -10.06
C TYR A 56 -13.82 9.89 -9.82
N GLY A 57 -13.42 8.79 -9.17
CA GLY A 57 -12.03 8.47 -8.89
C GLY A 57 -11.49 9.07 -7.60
N LYS A 58 -12.34 9.66 -6.74
CA LYS A 58 -11.90 10.17 -5.44
C LYS A 58 -11.61 8.98 -4.50
N PRO A 59 -10.40 8.87 -3.96
CA PRO A 59 -10.05 7.75 -3.07
C PRO A 59 -10.88 7.78 -1.78
N LEU A 60 -11.41 6.62 -1.39
CA LEU A 60 -12.23 6.47 -0.18
C LEU A 60 -11.46 5.86 0.99
N GLU A 61 -10.36 5.16 0.74
CA GLU A 61 -9.54 4.46 1.74
C GLU A 61 -8.05 4.67 1.50
N THR A 62 -7.22 4.38 2.50
CA THR A 62 -5.76 4.30 2.33
C THR A 62 -5.38 3.04 1.55
N MET A 63 -4.25 3.05 0.87
CA MET A 63 -3.82 1.93 0.01
C MET A 63 -2.66 1.19 0.65
N PHE A 64 -2.80 -0.11 0.87
CA PHE A 64 -1.75 -0.95 1.48
C PHE A 64 -0.51 -1.02 0.57
N ILE A 65 0.67 -0.98 1.19
CA ILE A 65 1.96 -1.14 0.50
C ILE A 65 2.62 -2.46 0.91
N THR A 66 3.10 -2.53 2.16
CA THR A 66 3.81 -3.70 2.69
C THR A 66 3.73 -3.75 4.21
N GLN A 67 3.75 -4.96 4.78
CA GLN A 67 3.89 -5.16 6.23
C GLN A 67 5.32 -4.83 6.69
N ILE A 68 5.47 -4.50 7.97
CA ILE A 68 6.77 -4.07 8.52
C ILE A 68 7.45 -5.11 9.42
N ASN A 69 6.79 -6.23 9.73
CA ASN A 69 7.31 -7.24 10.67
C ASN A 69 8.70 -7.75 10.27
N SER A 70 8.96 -7.98 8.98
CA SER A 70 10.25 -8.46 8.48
C SER A 70 11.29 -7.35 8.25
N ILE A 71 10.91 -6.08 8.39
CA ILE A 71 11.78 -4.92 8.08
C ILE A 71 11.85 -3.91 9.23
N ILE A 72 11.35 -4.24 10.42
CA ILE A 72 11.24 -3.27 11.52
C ILE A 72 12.62 -2.75 11.98
N ASP A 73 13.63 -3.62 12.01
CA ASP A 73 14.98 -3.23 12.38
C ASP A 73 15.64 -2.35 11.29
N ASP A 74 15.29 -2.54 10.01
CA ASP A 74 15.69 -1.62 8.92
C ASP A 74 15.10 -0.22 9.14
N LEU A 75 13.85 -0.12 9.64
CA LEU A 75 13.21 1.17 9.95
C LEU A 75 13.86 1.85 11.16
N ILE A 76 14.08 1.10 12.24
CA ILE A 76 14.71 1.61 13.48
C ILE A 76 16.13 2.10 13.21
N SER A 77 16.88 1.39 12.38
CA SER A 77 18.25 1.76 11.98
C SER A 77 18.30 2.84 10.90
N LYS A 78 17.15 3.30 10.39
CA LYS A 78 17.03 4.29 9.31
C LYS A 78 17.82 3.87 8.07
N LYS A 79 17.62 2.64 7.62
CA LYS A 79 18.20 2.14 6.37
C LYS A 79 17.96 3.15 5.23
N ASP A 80 18.94 3.27 4.34
CA ASP A 80 18.82 4.16 3.19
C ASP A 80 17.53 3.87 2.39
N PHE A 81 16.72 4.91 2.17
CA PHE A 81 15.39 4.81 1.56
C PHE A 81 15.42 4.05 0.24
N TYR A 82 16.40 4.32 -0.62
CA TYR A 82 16.52 3.71 -1.94
C TYR A 82 16.87 2.23 -1.91
N GLY A 83 17.50 1.76 -0.81
CA GLY A 83 17.78 0.36 -0.55
C GLY A 83 16.66 -0.40 0.19
N THR A 84 15.51 0.22 0.42
CA THR A 84 14.40 -0.42 1.15
C THR A 84 13.46 -1.23 0.27
N HIS A 85 12.85 -2.26 0.86
CA HIS A 85 11.73 -2.98 0.25
C HIS A 85 10.50 -2.09 0.02
N LEU A 86 10.35 -1.04 0.82
CA LEU A 86 9.33 -0.02 0.59
C LEU A 86 9.57 0.67 -0.76
N TYR A 87 10.78 1.19 -0.99
CA TYR A 87 11.14 1.87 -2.23
C TYR A 87 10.99 0.96 -3.45
N GLU A 88 11.47 -0.28 -3.36
CA GLU A 88 11.28 -1.31 -4.40
C GLU A 88 9.81 -1.38 -4.86
N LYS A 89 8.87 -1.47 -3.91
CA LYS A 89 7.43 -1.57 -4.18
C LYS A 89 6.75 -0.31 -4.71
N ILE A 90 7.31 0.88 -4.46
CA ILE A 90 6.67 2.16 -4.81
C ILE A 90 7.37 2.90 -5.95
N SER A 91 8.57 2.45 -6.33
CA SER A 91 9.41 3.10 -7.33
C SER A 91 8.77 3.10 -8.73
N ASN A 92 8.02 2.07 -9.07
CA ASN A 92 7.34 1.92 -10.34
C ASN A 92 5.96 1.29 -10.11
N LEU A 93 4.92 2.11 -10.15
CA LEU A 93 3.58 1.77 -9.71
C LEU A 93 2.56 1.93 -10.85
N LEU A 94 1.81 0.87 -11.13
CA LEU A 94 0.58 0.94 -11.90
C LEU A 94 -0.61 1.03 -10.93
N TYR A 95 -1.13 2.24 -10.74
CA TYR A 95 -2.29 2.49 -9.89
C TYR A 95 -3.58 2.44 -10.70
N VAL A 96 -4.53 1.60 -10.29
CA VAL A 96 -5.83 1.45 -10.95
C VAL A 96 -6.96 1.67 -9.93
N PRO A 97 -7.62 2.85 -9.93
CA PRO A 97 -8.76 3.09 -9.05
C PRO A 97 -9.92 2.15 -9.40
N VAL A 98 -10.65 1.70 -8.37
CA VAL A 98 -11.84 0.85 -8.56
C VAL A 98 -13.05 1.44 -7.87
N CYS A 99 -14.11 1.69 -8.64
CA CYS A 99 -15.41 2.09 -8.13
C CYS A 99 -16.14 0.86 -7.61
N LYS A 100 -16.40 0.84 -6.30
CA LYS A 100 -17.15 -0.24 -5.61
C LYS A 100 -18.49 0.26 -5.06
N GLU A 101 -19.21 1.04 -5.87
CA GLU A 101 -20.55 1.55 -5.55
C GLU A 101 -21.62 0.55 -6.01
N GLY A 102 -22.54 0.21 -5.11
CA GLY A 102 -23.66 -0.70 -5.41
C GLY A 102 -23.24 -2.16 -5.61
N ASP A 103 -23.97 -2.85 -6.48
CA ASP A 103 -23.80 -4.27 -6.78
C ASP A 103 -22.40 -4.57 -7.38
N PRO A 104 -21.69 -5.61 -6.92
CA PRO A 104 -20.37 -5.99 -7.43
C PRO A 104 -20.26 -6.18 -8.94
N TRP A 105 -21.31 -6.68 -9.58
CA TRP A 105 -21.36 -6.85 -11.03
C TRP A 105 -21.32 -5.52 -11.77
N ASN A 106 -21.74 -4.43 -11.11
CA ASN A 106 -21.69 -3.06 -11.65
C ASN A 106 -20.42 -2.30 -11.25
N TRP A 107 -19.52 -2.89 -10.46
CA TRP A 107 -18.23 -2.27 -10.15
C TRP A 107 -17.40 -2.14 -11.43
N PHE A 108 -16.47 -1.19 -11.44
CA PHE A 108 -15.61 -0.95 -12.60
C PHE A 108 -14.27 -0.34 -12.21
N PHE A 109 -13.25 -0.62 -13.01
CA PHE A 109 -11.97 0.07 -12.93
C PHE A 109 -12.04 1.42 -13.66
N LEU A 110 -11.36 2.41 -13.11
CA LEU A 110 -11.11 3.69 -13.77
C LEU A 110 -9.78 3.66 -14.53
N PRO A 111 -9.53 4.62 -15.44
CA PRO A 111 -8.25 4.72 -16.13
C PRO A 111 -7.07 4.74 -15.16
N TYR A 112 -6.07 3.91 -15.46
CA TYR A 112 -4.86 3.75 -14.67
C TYR A 112 -4.04 5.04 -14.57
N ILE A 113 -3.15 5.08 -13.59
CA ILE A 113 -2.06 6.05 -13.46
C ILE A 113 -0.77 5.26 -13.35
N HIS A 114 0.18 5.56 -14.21
CA HIS A 114 1.53 5.03 -14.08
C HIS A 114 2.41 6.07 -13.38
N VAL A 115 3.07 5.65 -12.31
CA VAL A 115 3.94 6.48 -11.49
C VAL A 115 5.31 5.81 -11.42
N ASN A 116 6.29 6.35 -12.12
CA ASN A 116 7.69 5.96 -12.01
C ASN A 116 8.46 7.07 -11.29
N LEU A 117 8.94 6.79 -10.08
CA LEU A 117 9.66 7.77 -9.25
C LEU A 117 11.01 8.16 -9.85
N ASN A 118 11.53 7.40 -10.81
CA ASN A 118 12.76 7.77 -11.51
C ASN A 118 12.53 8.77 -12.66
N ASP A 119 11.28 9.05 -13.03
CA ASP A 119 10.97 10.09 -14.00
C ASP A 119 11.16 11.48 -13.38
N GLU A 120 11.74 12.42 -14.13
CA GLU A 120 11.98 13.80 -13.66
C GLU A 120 10.70 14.48 -13.17
N LYS A 121 9.56 14.22 -13.83
CA LYS A 121 8.24 14.76 -13.44
C LYS A 121 7.80 14.36 -12.02
N ASN A 122 8.35 13.27 -11.50
CA ASN A 122 8.02 12.73 -10.18
C ASN A 122 9.10 13.05 -9.13
N TYR A 123 10.04 13.95 -9.43
CA TYR A 123 11.11 14.33 -8.50
C TYR A 123 10.57 14.81 -7.15
N GLU A 124 9.60 15.72 -7.15
CA GLU A 124 9.00 16.25 -5.91
C GLU A 124 8.27 15.16 -5.12
N LEU A 125 7.55 14.28 -5.81
CA LEU A 125 6.88 13.14 -5.21
C LEU A 125 7.88 12.19 -4.54
N LYS A 126 8.97 11.84 -5.25
CA LYS A 126 10.04 11.00 -4.72
C LYS A 126 10.69 11.61 -3.49
N ALA A 127 11.04 12.90 -3.55
CA ALA A 127 11.62 13.63 -2.43
C ALA A 127 10.69 13.67 -1.22
N GLN A 128 9.38 13.87 -1.43
CA GLN A 128 8.41 13.87 -0.33
C GLN A 128 8.23 12.47 0.29
N LEU A 129 8.22 11.41 -0.51
CA LEU A 129 8.12 10.03 -0.01
C LEU A 129 9.38 9.63 0.80
N GLU A 130 10.56 10.06 0.37
CA GLU A 130 11.81 9.88 1.11
C GLU A 130 11.76 10.61 2.47
N LYS A 131 11.31 11.88 2.46
CA LYS A 131 11.14 12.67 3.68
C LYS A 131 10.14 12.02 4.64
N ASP A 132 9.01 11.55 4.13
CA ASP A 132 8.01 10.83 4.93
C ASP A 132 8.59 9.56 5.55
N TYR A 133 9.38 8.79 4.79
CA TYR A 133 10.01 7.57 5.26
C TYR A 133 10.91 7.83 6.48
N TYR A 134 11.84 8.79 6.38
CA TYR A 134 12.74 9.09 7.50
C TYR A 134 12.02 9.70 8.70
N ASN A 135 10.99 10.52 8.46
CA ASN A 135 10.15 11.05 9.54
C ASN A 135 9.41 9.92 10.27
N ILE A 136 8.84 8.97 9.54
CA ILE A 136 8.19 7.79 10.12
C ILE A 136 9.20 6.96 10.94
N CYS A 137 10.42 6.74 10.44
CA CYS A 137 11.46 6.02 11.18
C CYS A 137 11.77 6.70 12.53
N GLU A 138 11.87 8.03 12.54
CA GLU A 138 12.09 8.79 13.78
C GLU A 138 10.91 8.65 14.74
N GLN A 139 9.68 8.79 14.25
CA GLN A 139 8.48 8.62 15.09
C GLN A 139 8.41 7.23 15.72
N LEU A 140 8.70 6.17 14.96
CA LEU A 140 8.72 4.80 15.49
C LEU A 140 9.74 4.66 16.63
N LYS A 141 10.96 5.18 16.42
CA LYS A 141 12.02 5.15 17.42
C LYS A 141 11.61 5.88 18.71
N ILE A 142 11.07 7.09 18.57
CA ILE A 142 10.56 7.88 19.69
C ILE A 142 9.48 7.11 20.44
N CYS A 143 8.51 6.50 19.74
CA CYS A 143 7.48 5.69 20.41
C CYS A 143 8.10 4.57 21.24
N ILE A 144 9.04 3.79 20.69
CA ILE A 144 9.68 2.68 21.40
C ILE A 144 10.42 3.14 22.66
N GLU A 145 11.04 4.32 22.60
CA GLU A 145 11.91 4.85 23.66
C GLU A 145 11.18 5.66 24.73
N THR A 146 10.03 6.27 24.39
CA THR A 146 9.35 7.21 25.28
C THR A 146 7.91 6.83 25.63
N SER A 147 7.27 5.86 24.97
CA SER A 147 5.92 5.44 25.34
C SER A 147 5.94 4.57 26.61
N ASP A 148 4.87 4.65 27.39
CA ASP A 148 4.74 3.88 28.64
C ASP A 148 4.75 2.36 28.42
N ASP A 149 4.25 1.90 27.27
CA ASP A 149 4.24 0.48 26.86
C ASP A 149 5.48 0.07 26.06
N GLY A 150 6.32 1.05 25.68
CA GLY A 150 7.47 0.88 24.80
C GLY A 150 7.13 0.31 23.43
N TYR A 151 5.90 0.44 22.93
CA TYR A 151 5.46 -0.09 21.64
C TYR A 151 5.42 0.97 20.55
N ILE A 152 5.54 0.51 19.30
CA ILE A 152 5.26 1.35 18.14
C ILE A 152 3.76 1.62 18.04
N HIS A 153 3.44 2.81 17.54
CA HIS A 153 2.08 3.24 17.25
C HIS A 153 1.97 3.71 15.80
N THR A 154 0.82 4.29 15.45
CA THR A 154 0.64 4.88 14.11
C THR A 154 1.60 6.06 13.94
N SER A 155 2.43 6.00 12.89
CA SER A 155 3.37 7.06 12.51
C SER A 155 2.99 7.60 11.14
N ASN A 156 3.01 8.92 10.99
CA ASN A 156 2.43 9.59 9.82
C ASN A 156 3.47 10.44 9.09
N GLY A 157 3.57 10.25 7.78
CA GLY A 157 4.08 11.22 6.83
C GLY A 157 2.94 12.00 6.16
N GLU A 158 3.29 12.78 5.15
CA GLU A 158 2.37 13.54 4.33
C GLU A 158 1.56 12.66 3.37
N LEU A 159 2.23 11.75 2.68
CA LEU A 159 1.75 10.88 1.62
C LEU A 159 1.74 9.40 2.02
N ILE A 160 2.61 8.96 2.94
CA ILE A 160 2.61 7.59 3.49
C ILE A 160 2.43 7.59 5.01
N GLN A 161 2.04 6.44 5.57
CA GLN A 161 1.92 6.23 7.02
C GLN A 161 2.19 4.76 7.37
N ILE A 162 2.56 4.50 8.63
CA ILE A 162 2.50 3.17 9.23
C ILE A 162 1.31 3.13 10.19
N ARG A 163 0.50 2.07 10.10
CA ARG A 163 -0.62 1.81 11.02
C ARG A 163 -0.80 0.31 11.22
N SER A 164 -1.54 -0.07 12.26
CA SER A 164 -1.81 -1.47 12.56
C SER A 164 -2.54 -2.15 11.39
N LYS A 165 -2.08 -3.35 11.03
CA LYS A 165 -2.61 -4.18 9.95
C LYS A 165 -2.57 -5.63 10.39
N ASP A 166 -3.57 -6.00 11.18
CA ASP A 166 -3.60 -7.32 11.80
C ASP A 166 -5.02 -7.81 12.06
N SER A 167 -5.16 -9.11 12.27
CA SER A 167 -6.39 -9.79 12.67
C SER A 167 -6.05 -10.91 13.64
N LYS A 168 -6.95 -11.29 14.53
CA LYS A 168 -6.68 -12.39 15.48
C LYS A 168 -6.43 -13.72 14.74
N PRO A 169 -5.44 -14.54 15.14
CA PRO A 169 -4.44 -14.26 16.20
C PRO A 169 -3.42 -13.20 15.75
N TYR A 170 -3.12 -12.25 16.63
CA TYR A 170 -2.21 -11.14 16.30
C TYR A 170 -0.78 -11.62 16.08
N GLY A 171 -0.09 -10.98 15.13
CA GLY A 171 1.32 -11.18 14.83
C GLY A 171 2.18 -10.09 15.47
N PRO A 172 2.71 -10.28 16.69
CA PRO A 172 3.54 -9.29 17.36
C PRO A 172 4.84 -9.05 16.59
N ILE A 173 5.49 -7.91 16.86
CA ILE A 173 6.73 -7.52 16.19
C ILE A 173 7.87 -7.52 17.22
N PHE A 174 8.86 -8.38 16.98
CA PHE A 174 10.10 -8.42 17.74
C PHE A 174 11.17 -7.59 17.03
N SER A 175 11.90 -6.75 17.78
CA SER A 175 13.07 -6.04 17.28
C SER A 175 14.34 -6.68 17.84
N ASN A 176 15.29 -7.01 16.97
CA ASN A 176 16.59 -7.51 17.42
C ASN A 176 17.46 -6.39 18.00
N ILE A 177 17.25 -5.14 17.56
CA ILE A 177 17.98 -3.96 18.07
C ILE A 177 17.63 -3.71 19.55
N TYR A 178 16.34 -3.78 19.91
CA TYR A 178 15.88 -3.60 21.29
C TYR A 178 15.81 -4.92 22.08
N ASN A 179 16.01 -6.07 21.42
CA ASN A 179 15.91 -7.41 22.00
C ASN A 179 14.61 -7.66 22.78
N ARG A 180 13.47 -7.17 22.26
CA ARG A 180 12.14 -7.34 22.85
C ARG A 180 11.04 -7.18 21.80
N TYR A 181 9.82 -7.57 22.18
CA TYR A 181 8.64 -7.17 21.42
C TYR A 181 8.41 -5.66 21.57
N ILE A 182 8.24 -5.00 20.42
CA ILE A 182 7.96 -3.58 20.29
C ILE A 182 6.55 -3.35 19.72
N SER A 183 5.77 -4.41 19.54
CA SER A 183 4.34 -4.34 19.26
C SER A 183 3.69 -5.68 19.58
N ASP A 184 2.45 -5.65 20.05
CA ASP A 184 1.57 -6.82 20.20
C ASP A 184 0.84 -7.19 18.90
N LYS A 185 0.92 -6.33 17.87
CA LYS A 185 0.22 -6.47 16.59
C LYS A 185 1.12 -6.14 15.41
N ASN A 186 0.77 -6.69 14.25
CA ASN A 186 1.46 -6.35 13.03
C ASN A 186 1.02 -4.96 12.51
N HIS A 187 1.93 -4.31 11.80
CA HIS A 187 1.80 -2.98 11.24
C HIS A 187 2.19 -3.02 9.75
N ALA A 188 1.72 -2.04 8.99
CA ALA A 188 2.03 -1.94 7.57
C ALA A 188 2.13 -0.49 7.13
N PHE A 189 2.94 -0.28 6.09
CA PHE A 189 2.92 0.94 5.31
C PHE A 189 1.64 1.03 4.47
N TYR A 190 1.09 2.25 4.41
CA TYR A 190 -0.02 2.62 3.55
C TYR A 190 0.27 3.95 2.86
N PHE A 191 -0.13 4.06 1.60
CA PHE A 191 -0.37 5.37 1.01
C PHE A 191 -1.61 6.01 1.63
N LYS A 192 -1.48 7.27 1.99
CA LYS A 192 -2.56 8.13 2.42
C LYS A 192 -3.44 8.51 1.22
N LYS A 193 -4.66 8.99 1.48
CA LYS A 193 -5.55 9.45 0.39
C LYS A 193 -4.96 10.61 -0.38
N GLU A 194 -4.13 11.39 0.31
CA GLU A 194 -3.37 12.53 -0.20
C GLU A 194 -2.42 12.10 -1.33
N PHE A 195 -1.77 10.93 -1.22
CA PHE A 195 -0.96 10.38 -2.32
C PHE A 195 -1.80 10.15 -3.57
N MET A 196 -2.91 9.40 -3.47
CA MET A 196 -3.76 9.14 -4.64
C MET A 196 -4.35 10.42 -5.23
N LYS A 197 -4.68 11.43 -4.41
CA LYS A 197 -5.12 12.75 -4.89
C LYS A 197 -4.00 13.45 -5.67
N TYR A 198 -2.77 13.44 -5.14
CA TYR A 198 -1.60 14.06 -5.76
C TYR A 198 -1.32 13.47 -7.14
N ILE A 199 -1.21 12.14 -7.24
CA ILE A 199 -0.90 11.48 -8.52
C ILE A 199 -2.05 11.60 -9.54
N ALA A 200 -3.30 11.77 -9.09
CA ALA A 200 -4.44 12.00 -9.98
C ALA A 200 -4.48 13.42 -10.57
N GLN A 201 -3.93 14.41 -9.85
CA GLN A 201 -3.85 15.80 -10.31
C GLN A 201 -2.64 16.04 -11.23
N ASN A 202 -1.58 15.25 -11.08
CA ASN A 202 -0.31 15.38 -11.80
C ASN A 202 -0.09 14.24 -12.83
N ARG A 203 -1.18 13.74 -13.44
CA ARG A 203 -1.13 12.67 -14.46
C ARG A 203 -0.39 13.12 -15.73
#